data_AF-A0A4Q9PJ72-F1
#
_entry.id   AF-A0A4Q9PJ72-F1
#
_cell.length_a   1.000
_cell.length_b   1.000
_cell.length_c   1.000
_cell.angle_alpha   90.00
_cell.angle_beta   90.00
_cell.angle_gamma   90.00
#
_symmetry.space_group_name_H-M   'P 1'
#
loop_
_entity.id
_entity.type
_entity.pdbx_description
1 polymer ?
#
loop_
_entity_poly.entity_id
_entity_poly.type
_entity_poly.pdbx_seq_one_letter_code
_entity_poly.pdbx_strand_id
1 'polypeptide(L)'
;MSFISSSAASLATSPSITGASSLLPLLAQTSSLSLQISQTRAGTALLAQLLESSVINPHHPTHAQQHLDLDSQEAPPHTSSRRVDKLPFADLVRMIRDAPATVRSLPIVAVESFQKGGENAGLITHRYSVVAIMHPHGGPPTFMKLHLRAVGVNVPVLTAELSDDRSALIRPCDRRLAALELSPGHPVQDGPSLDALAKLLDIIQRRVVRYELFGRNCFWLADLVLFGSALKFRKHWLAEGRIFPDQPIWQYLRGEIDVLAATTQCFLPLGLPWWLRIVYAALRGTVWAFNMDAEVAIVVSEWEDYLAAAPPNYALLGVE
;
A
#
# COMPACT_ATOMS: atom_id res chain seq x y z
N MET A 1 -39.03 47.66 28.76
CA MET A 1 -38.96 47.18 27.36
C MET A 1 -37.67 47.76 26.79
N SER A 2 -36.43 47.28 26.95
CA SER A 2 -35.82 45.93 26.97
C SER A 2 -36.27 45.08 25.78
N PHE A 3 -35.45 44.52 24.87
CA PHE A 3 -33.98 44.44 24.67
C PHE A 3 -33.67 44.04 23.18
N ILE A 4 -32.55 44.56 22.64
CA ILE A 4 -31.46 43.98 21.81
C ILE A 4 -31.68 42.97 20.66
N SER A 5 -31.01 43.32 19.54
CA SER A 5 -30.34 42.60 18.43
C SER A 5 -30.67 41.15 18.04
N SER A 6 -30.95 41.03 16.74
CA SER A 6 -30.82 39.82 15.91
C SER A 6 -29.34 39.38 15.82
N SER A 7 -29.08 38.12 16.20
CA SER A 7 -27.78 37.46 16.11
C SER A 7 -27.69 36.67 14.79
N ALA A 8 -26.62 36.91 14.05
CA ALA A 8 -26.23 36.12 12.89
C ALA A 8 -25.81 34.72 13.33
N ALA A 9 -26.47 33.70 12.80
CA ALA A 9 -26.06 32.31 12.96
C ALA A 9 -24.77 32.08 12.15
N SER A 10 -23.67 31.99 12.88
CA SER A 10 -22.37 31.50 12.41
C SER A 10 -22.49 30.04 11.98
N LEU A 11 -22.40 29.81 10.66
CA LEU A 11 -22.08 28.51 10.07
C LEU A 11 -20.63 28.18 10.43
N ALA A 12 -20.44 27.40 11.49
CA ALA A 12 -19.17 26.76 11.80
C ALA A 12 -18.94 25.63 10.78
N THR A 13 -18.36 25.98 9.63
CA THR A 13 -17.73 25.01 8.73
C THR A 13 -16.49 24.45 9.45
N SER A 14 -16.62 23.22 9.94
CA SER A 14 -15.47 22.46 10.42
C SER A 14 -14.50 22.23 9.25
N PRO A 15 -13.21 22.55 9.38
CA PRO A 15 -12.24 22.26 8.34
C PRO A 15 -12.02 20.75 8.31
N SER A 16 -12.67 20.09 7.35
CA SER A 16 -12.41 18.71 6.97
C SER A 16 -10.97 18.62 6.48
N ILE A 17 -10.06 18.11 7.31
CA ILE A 17 -8.72 17.67 6.90
C ILE A 17 -8.90 16.34 6.13
N THR A 18 -9.43 16.43 4.93
CA THR A 18 -9.62 15.31 4.00
C THR A 18 -8.26 14.92 3.45
N GLY A 19 -7.54 14.03 4.12
CA GLY A 19 -6.22 13.56 3.65
C GLY A 19 -5.52 12.60 4.59
N ALA A 20 -5.64 12.83 5.89
CA ALA A 20 -5.12 11.91 6.89
C ALA A 20 -6.02 10.67 6.97
N SER A 21 -5.41 9.49 7.08
CA SER A 21 -6.14 8.26 7.35
C SER A 21 -6.63 8.24 8.80
N SER A 22 -7.89 7.86 9.00
CA SER A 22 -8.48 7.58 10.31
C SER A 22 -7.78 6.44 11.06
N LEU A 23 -7.05 5.57 10.35
CA LEU A 23 -6.26 4.51 10.97
C LEU A 23 -5.02 5.04 11.72
N LEU A 24 -4.42 6.14 11.28
CA LEU A 24 -3.20 6.67 11.91
C LEU A 24 -3.43 7.09 13.38
N PRO A 25 -4.50 7.84 13.72
CA PRO A 25 -4.85 8.09 15.13
C PRO A 25 -5.08 6.81 15.93
N LEU A 26 -5.72 5.79 15.36
CA LEU A 26 -5.99 4.51 16.03
C LEU A 26 -4.68 3.76 16.36
N LEU A 27 -3.69 3.82 15.47
CA LEU A 27 -2.35 3.27 15.69
C LEU A 27 -1.54 4.10 16.69
N ALA A 28 -1.76 5.42 16.74
CA ALA A 28 -1.00 6.34 17.60
C ALA A 28 -1.49 6.35 19.07
N GLN A 29 -2.76 5.99 19.34
CA GLN A 29 -3.37 6.08 20.68
C GLN A 29 -2.68 5.22 21.76
N THR A 30 -1.93 4.18 21.39
CA THR A 30 -1.17 3.35 22.34
C THR A 30 0.33 3.64 22.37
N SER A 31 0.84 4.44 21.44
CA SER A 31 2.25 4.81 21.38
C SER A 31 2.67 5.86 22.45
N SER A 32 1.80 6.14 23.43
CA SER A 32 1.99 7.16 24.47
C SER A 32 3.11 6.86 25.47
N LEU A 33 3.89 5.80 25.26
CA LEU A 33 5.12 5.51 26.02
C LEU A 33 6.41 5.44 25.17
N SER A 34 6.38 5.74 23.86
CA SER A 34 7.61 5.70 23.04
C SER A 34 7.76 6.74 21.94
N LEU A 35 6.90 7.76 21.86
CA LEU A 35 7.14 8.95 21.04
C LEU A 35 7.95 10.00 21.82
N GLN A 36 9.17 9.63 22.19
CA GLN A 36 10.24 10.56 22.58
C GLN A 36 11.33 10.67 21.50
N ILE A 37 10.98 10.39 20.23
CA ILE A 37 11.84 10.63 19.07
C ILE A 37 11.21 11.77 18.25
N SER A 38 11.94 12.89 18.23
CA SER A 38 11.74 14.10 17.44
C SER A 38 10.55 15.02 17.80
N GLN A 39 10.49 15.40 19.07
CA GLN A 39 10.27 16.82 19.38
C GLN A 39 11.57 17.62 19.17
N THR A 40 12.04 17.72 17.92
CA THR A 40 12.79 18.92 17.51
C THR A 40 11.75 19.96 17.12
N ARG A 41 11.37 20.76 18.10
CA ARG A 41 10.96 22.15 17.92
C ARG A 41 12.01 22.85 17.03
N ALA A 42 11.74 22.90 15.74
CA ALA A 42 12.30 23.87 14.81
C ALA A 42 11.18 24.06 13.79
N GLY A 43 10.48 25.19 13.78
CA GLY A 43 11.11 26.48 13.55
C GLY A 43 10.59 26.99 12.23
N THR A 44 9.26 27.03 12.07
CA THR A 44 8.56 27.60 10.92
C THR A 44 8.65 29.14 10.85
N ALA A 45 9.61 29.77 11.55
CA ALA A 45 9.71 31.23 11.56
C ALA A 45 11.15 31.80 11.62
N LEU A 46 12.21 30.99 11.85
CA LEU A 46 13.54 31.53 12.13
C LEU A 46 14.58 31.38 11.00
N LEU A 47 14.35 30.54 9.98
CA LEU A 47 15.27 30.40 8.84
C LEU A 47 14.94 31.34 7.66
N ALA A 48 13.70 31.86 7.60
CA ALA A 48 13.30 32.87 6.63
C ALA A 48 13.83 34.27 6.99
N GLN A 49 14.16 34.51 8.28
CA GLN A 49 14.72 35.79 8.76
C GLN A 49 16.25 35.86 8.76
N LEU A 50 16.95 34.76 8.50
CA LEU A 50 18.43 34.71 8.53
C LEU A 50 19.09 34.58 7.15
N LEU A 51 18.32 34.58 6.06
CA LEU A 51 18.86 34.57 4.68
C LEU A 51 18.59 35.86 3.88
N GLU A 52 17.98 36.88 4.49
CA GLU A 52 17.80 38.21 3.88
C GLU A 52 18.92 39.22 4.21
N SER A 53 19.95 38.85 4.98
CA SER A 53 21.03 39.77 5.35
C SER A 53 22.41 39.20 5.08
N SER A 54 22.87 39.24 3.82
CA SER A 54 24.23 39.67 3.45
C SER A 54 24.52 39.45 1.95
N VAL A 55 24.22 40.48 1.16
CA VAL A 55 24.87 40.74 -0.13
C VAL A 55 26.17 41.50 0.16
N ILE A 56 27.31 41.05 -0.37
CA ILE A 56 28.34 41.85 -1.06
C ILE A 56 29.37 40.88 -1.72
N ASN A 57 29.42 40.96 -3.04
CA ASN A 57 30.38 40.38 -4.03
C ASN A 57 31.68 41.26 -4.06
N PRO A 58 32.74 41.08 -4.91
CA PRO A 58 32.97 40.14 -6.03
C PRO A 58 34.42 39.57 -6.19
N HIS A 59 34.60 38.51 -6.99
CA HIS A 59 35.54 38.41 -8.15
C HIS A 59 35.67 36.96 -8.71
N HIS A 60 35.68 36.89 -10.05
CA HIS A 60 35.60 35.79 -11.04
C HIS A 60 36.96 35.11 -11.36
N PRO A 61 37.15 34.22 -12.40
CA PRO A 61 36.38 33.12 -13.04
C PRO A 61 37.21 31.77 -13.02
N THR A 62 36.80 30.56 -13.47
CA THR A 62 36.61 30.12 -14.89
C THR A 62 36.33 28.59 -14.96
N HIS A 63 35.46 28.16 -15.91
CA HIS A 63 35.31 26.84 -16.61
C HIS A 63 35.13 25.53 -15.78
N ALA A 64 34.22 24.59 -16.05
CA ALA A 64 33.48 24.26 -17.28
C ALA A 64 32.15 23.52 -16.97
N GLN A 65 31.15 23.80 -17.81
CA GLN A 65 29.87 23.09 -17.93
C GLN A 65 30.07 21.67 -18.49
N GLN A 66 29.27 20.71 -17.99
CA GLN A 66 28.58 19.72 -18.84
C GLN A 66 27.33 19.17 -18.11
N HIS A 67 26.23 19.90 -18.31
CA HIS A 67 24.89 19.42 -18.66
C HIS A 67 24.47 18.00 -18.20
N LEU A 68 23.66 17.92 -17.13
CA LEU A 68 22.68 16.85 -16.88
C LEU A 68 21.50 17.45 -16.12
N ASP A 69 20.68 18.22 -16.84
CA ASP A 69 19.33 18.61 -16.43
C ASP A 69 18.36 17.61 -17.06
N LEU A 70 17.77 16.73 -16.25
CA LEU A 70 16.54 15.99 -16.55
C LEU A 70 16.03 15.31 -15.28
N ASP A 71 15.39 16.12 -14.42
CA ASP A 71 14.14 15.80 -13.70
C ASP A 71 13.89 16.92 -12.67
N SER A 72 13.52 18.08 -13.18
CA SER A 72 12.86 19.13 -12.40
C SER A 72 11.81 19.75 -13.30
N GLN A 73 10.71 19.02 -13.51
CA GLN A 73 9.49 19.60 -14.04
C GLN A 73 8.48 19.70 -12.90
N GLU A 74 8.45 20.90 -12.33
CA GLU A 74 7.38 21.42 -11.49
C GLU A 74 6.01 21.06 -12.08
N ALA A 75 5.20 20.38 -11.27
CA ALA A 75 3.77 20.24 -11.54
C ALA A 75 3.10 21.62 -11.44
N PRO A 76 2.05 21.89 -12.24
CA PRO A 76 1.36 23.18 -12.22
C PRO A 76 0.74 23.48 -10.84
N PRO A 77 0.66 24.77 -10.45
CA PRO A 77 0.11 25.15 -9.16
C PRO A 77 -1.41 24.98 -9.17
N HIS A 78 -1.97 24.64 -8.00
CA HIS A 78 -3.41 24.46 -7.71
C HIS A 78 -4.02 23.08 -7.96
N THR A 79 -3.48 22.07 -7.27
CA THR A 79 -4.34 21.20 -6.46
C THR A 79 -3.71 21.14 -5.07
N SER A 80 -4.49 21.29 -4.01
CA SER A 80 -4.02 21.04 -2.66
C SER A 80 -3.56 19.58 -2.60
N SER A 81 -2.25 19.34 -2.72
CA SER A 81 -1.71 17.99 -2.74
C SER A 81 -2.07 17.34 -1.42
N ARG A 82 -3.05 16.44 -1.47
CA ARG A 82 -3.53 15.67 -0.33
C ARG A 82 -2.34 14.88 0.22
N ARG A 83 -1.81 15.29 1.38
CA ARG A 83 -0.60 14.70 1.94
C ARG A 83 -0.93 13.27 2.37
N VAL A 84 -0.43 12.29 1.63
CA VAL A 84 -0.48 10.88 2.01
C VAL A 84 0.84 10.56 2.70
N ASP A 85 0.79 10.24 3.98
CA ASP A 85 1.98 9.92 4.76
C ASP A 85 2.55 8.57 4.28
N LYS A 86 3.88 8.57 4.04
CA LYS A 86 4.63 7.39 3.58
C LYS A 86 5.39 6.78 4.75
N LEU A 87 5.06 5.56 5.11
CA LEU A 87 5.60 4.86 6.26
C LEU A 87 6.48 3.69 5.81
N PRO A 88 7.73 3.56 6.29
CA PRO A 88 8.49 2.32 6.12
C PRO A 88 7.73 1.12 6.69
N PHE A 89 7.86 -0.06 6.07
CA PHE A 89 7.20 -1.28 6.58
C PHE A 89 7.56 -1.57 8.03
N ALA A 90 8.82 -1.38 8.45
CA ALA A 90 9.25 -1.65 9.83
C ALA A 90 8.48 -0.79 10.84
N ASP A 91 8.29 0.49 10.51
CA ASP A 91 7.55 1.40 11.37
C ASP A 91 6.07 1.05 11.41
N LEU A 92 5.47 0.74 10.26
CA LEU A 92 4.07 0.31 10.19
C LEU A 92 3.84 -0.99 10.97
N VAL A 93 4.70 -2.00 10.79
CA VAL A 93 4.62 -3.29 11.49
C VAL A 93 4.72 -3.07 12.99
N ARG A 94 5.66 -2.24 13.45
CA ARG A 94 5.81 -1.88 14.86
C ARG A 94 4.54 -1.18 15.39
N MET A 95 4.05 -0.16 14.69
CA MET A 95 2.82 0.54 15.07
C MET A 95 1.61 -0.40 15.16
N ILE A 96 1.46 -1.35 14.23
CA ILE A 96 0.37 -2.34 14.28
C ILE A 96 0.55 -3.26 15.47
N ARG A 97 1.75 -3.80 15.72
CA ARG A 97 2.03 -4.69 16.86
C ARG A 97 1.78 -4.04 18.21
N ASP A 98 2.10 -2.75 18.32
CA ASP A 98 1.90 -1.96 19.54
C ASP A 98 0.46 -1.46 19.71
N ALA A 99 -0.42 -1.67 18.72
CA ALA A 99 -1.81 -1.26 18.76
C ALA A 99 -2.69 -2.20 19.63
N PRO A 100 -3.85 -1.72 20.12
CA PRO A 100 -4.81 -2.55 20.85
C PRO A 100 -5.24 -3.76 20.03
N ALA A 101 -5.60 -4.86 20.71
CA ALA A 101 -6.09 -6.07 20.05
C ALA A 101 -7.28 -5.79 19.11
N THR A 102 -8.15 -4.83 19.45
CA THR A 102 -9.29 -4.39 18.63
C THR A 102 -8.90 -3.71 17.32
N VAL A 103 -7.75 -3.02 17.28
CA VAL A 103 -7.19 -2.41 16.06
C VAL A 103 -6.43 -3.46 15.25
N ARG A 104 -5.68 -4.33 15.93
CA ARG A 104 -4.95 -5.44 15.32
C ARG A 104 -5.87 -6.44 14.63
N SER A 105 -7.07 -6.65 15.19
CA SER A 105 -8.10 -7.52 14.61
C SER A 105 -8.90 -6.89 13.48
N LEU A 106 -8.59 -5.65 13.05
CA LEU A 106 -9.35 -5.01 11.98
C LEU A 106 -9.32 -5.85 10.70
N PRO A 107 -10.48 -6.14 10.11
CA PRO A 107 -10.55 -7.02 8.96
C PRO A 107 -10.02 -6.36 7.68
N ILE A 108 -9.29 -7.16 6.90
CA ILE A 108 -8.91 -6.84 5.53
C ILE A 108 -9.97 -7.41 4.60
N VAL A 109 -10.67 -6.52 3.91
CA VAL A 109 -11.79 -6.88 3.04
C VAL A 109 -11.41 -6.87 1.56
N ALA A 110 -10.24 -6.33 1.20
CA ALA A 110 -9.72 -6.44 -0.14
C ALA A 110 -8.19 -6.42 -0.18
N VAL A 111 -7.62 -7.20 -1.09
CA VAL A 111 -6.22 -7.14 -1.50
C VAL A 111 -6.18 -7.05 -3.02
N GLU A 112 -5.72 -5.92 -3.53
CA GLU A 112 -5.72 -5.60 -4.95
C GLU A 112 -4.28 -5.40 -5.44
N SER A 113 -4.00 -5.80 -6.68
CA SER A 113 -2.72 -5.56 -7.36
C SER A 113 -2.92 -4.64 -8.56
N PHE A 114 -2.07 -3.63 -8.67
CA PHE A 114 -2.11 -2.62 -9.71
C PHE A 114 -0.79 -2.52 -10.46
N GLN A 115 -0.91 -2.11 -11.72
CA GLN A 115 0.17 -1.68 -12.59
C GLN A 115 0.15 -0.15 -12.68
N LYS A 116 1.28 0.48 -12.36
CA LYS A 116 1.47 1.93 -12.49
C LYS A 116 1.35 2.33 -13.97
N GLY A 117 0.42 3.23 -14.31
CA GLY A 117 0.23 3.77 -15.66
C GLY A 117 1.06 5.02 -15.96
N GLY A 118 1.04 5.48 -17.21
CA GLY A 118 1.56 6.81 -17.60
C GLY A 118 3.08 7.00 -17.64
N GLU A 119 3.88 6.15 -17.00
CA GLU A 119 5.35 6.22 -17.04
C GLU A 119 5.91 4.82 -17.25
N ASN A 120 6.77 4.67 -18.26
CA ASN A 120 7.37 3.43 -18.78
C ASN A 120 6.45 2.60 -19.68
N ALA A 121 6.39 2.98 -20.96
CA ALA A 121 6.17 2.04 -22.06
C ALA A 121 7.38 1.08 -22.26
N GLY A 122 8.04 0.70 -21.17
CA GLY A 122 9.08 -0.33 -21.14
C GLY A 122 8.48 -1.69 -20.82
N LEU A 123 9.22 -2.77 -21.09
CA LEU A 123 8.76 -4.16 -20.95
C LEU A 123 8.35 -4.57 -19.51
N ILE A 124 8.74 -3.81 -18.48
CA ILE A 124 8.52 -4.14 -17.06
C ILE A 124 8.05 -2.90 -16.30
N THR A 125 6.73 -2.74 -16.12
CA THR A 125 6.10 -1.61 -15.43
C THR A 125 6.02 -1.81 -13.91
N HIS A 126 6.16 -0.74 -13.12
CA HIS A 126 6.05 -0.80 -11.67
C HIS A 126 4.69 -1.36 -11.20
N ARG A 127 4.71 -2.25 -10.20
CA ARG A 127 3.52 -2.83 -9.57
C ARG A 127 3.43 -2.47 -8.09
N TYR A 128 2.22 -2.39 -7.58
CA TYR A 128 1.94 -2.15 -6.17
C TYR A 128 0.68 -2.89 -5.75
N SER A 129 0.47 -3.02 -4.44
CA SER A 129 -0.78 -3.57 -3.89
C SER A 129 -1.55 -2.49 -3.16
N VAL A 130 -2.87 -2.60 -3.14
CA VAL A 130 -3.75 -1.77 -2.31
C VAL A 130 -4.59 -2.72 -1.46
N VAL A 131 -4.56 -2.49 -0.16
CA VAL A 131 -5.32 -3.26 0.82
C VAL A 131 -6.44 -2.38 1.36
N ALA A 132 -7.65 -2.90 1.46
CA ALA A 132 -8.78 -2.22 2.11
C ALA A 132 -9.03 -2.80 3.50
N ILE A 133 -9.07 -1.92 4.50
CA ILE A 133 -9.23 -2.25 5.92
C ILE A 133 -10.56 -1.68 6.38
N MET A 134 -11.44 -2.54 6.88
CA MET A 134 -12.77 -2.15 7.32
C MET A 134 -12.75 -1.74 8.80
N HIS A 135 -13.43 -0.64 9.11
CA HIS A 135 -13.55 -0.13 10.48
C HIS A 135 -14.71 -0.80 11.23
N PRO A 136 -14.63 -0.94 12.56
CA PRO A 136 -15.59 -1.74 13.34
C PRO A 136 -16.95 -1.05 13.50
N HIS A 137 -17.04 0.25 13.24
CA HIS A 137 -18.26 1.05 13.43
C HIS A 137 -18.98 1.40 12.11
N GLY A 138 -18.77 0.61 11.05
CA GLY A 138 -19.41 0.84 9.74
C GLY A 138 -18.93 2.11 9.02
N GLY A 139 -17.80 2.68 9.43
CA GLY A 139 -17.16 3.79 8.74
C GLY A 139 -16.59 3.38 7.37
N PRO A 140 -16.31 4.35 6.48
CA PRO A 140 -15.67 4.07 5.21
C PRO A 140 -14.32 3.37 5.43
N PRO A 141 -13.93 2.41 4.58
CA PRO A 141 -12.68 1.69 4.75
C PRO A 141 -11.46 2.62 4.63
N THR A 142 -10.40 2.29 5.36
CA THR A 142 -9.07 2.85 5.11
C THR A 142 -8.37 1.99 4.06
N PHE A 143 -7.72 2.64 3.11
CA PHE A 143 -6.89 2.00 2.10
C PHE A 143 -5.41 2.14 2.44
N MET A 144 -4.66 1.07 2.21
CA MET A 144 -3.23 1.00 2.42
C MET A 144 -2.55 0.57 1.11
N LYS A 145 -1.80 1.48 0.49
CA LYS A 145 -0.99 1.19 -0.69
C LYS A 145 0.40 0.72 -0.27
N LEU A 146 0.75 -0.49 -0.69
CA LEU A 146 2.01 -1.15 -0.43
C LEU A 146 2.86 -1.10 -1.70
N HIS A 147 4.02 -0.46 -1.64
CA HIS A 147 4.91 -0.35 -2.78
C HIS A 147 6.38 -0.37 -2.36
N LEU A 148 7.25 -0.64 -3.34
CA LEU A 148 8.68 -0.47 -3.19
C LEU A 148 9.11 0.81 -3.88
N ARG A 149 9.77 1.70 -3.15
CA ARG A 149 10.32 2.94 -3.71
C ARG A 149 11.85 2.95 -3.61
N ALA A 150 12.51 3.67 -4.51
CA ALA A 150 13.90 4.06 -4.32
C ALA A 150 13.95 5.34 -3.48
N VAL A 151 14.84 5.40 -2.49
CA VAL A 151 15.14 6.61 -1.70
C VAL A 151 16.61 6.96 -1.89
N GLY A 152 16.91 8.22 -2.22
CA GLY A 152 18.28 8.67 -2.45
C GLY A 152 18.94 7.97 -3.64
N VAL A 153 20.20 7.54 -3.47
CA VAL A 153 20.99 6.85 -4.51
C VAL A 153 20.57 5.38 -4.62
N ASN A 154 19.31 5.14 -5.00
CA ASN A 154 18.73 3.82 -5.30
C ASN A 154 18.60 2.85 -4.12
N VAL A 155 18.48 3.31 -2.88
CA VAL A 155 18.19 2.39 -1.75
C VAL A 155 16.73 1.94 -1.84
N PRO A 156 16.45 0.64 -2.04
CA PRO A 156 15.07 0.16 -2.12
C PRO A 156 14.45 0.16 -0.72
N VAL A 157 13.35 0.89 -0.55
CA VAL A 157 12.60 0.97 0.70
C VAL A 157 11.17 0.51 0.46
N LEU A 158 10.73 -0.47 1.25
CA LEU A 158 9.34 -0.90 1.29
C LEU A 158 8.54 0.11 2.10
N THR A 159 7.52 0.70 1.48
CA THR A 159 6.69 1.72 2.12
C THR A 159 5.19 1.44 1.97
N ALA A 160 4.44 1.92 2.95
CA ALA A 160 3.00 1.94 2.98
C ALA A 160 2.50 3.39 2.94
N GLU A 161 1.43 3.61 2.20
CA GLU A 161 0.71 4.88 2.09
C GLU A 161 -0.73 4.66 2.55
N LEU A 162 -1.23 5.46 3.49
CA LEU A 162 -2.56 5.29 4.09
C LEU A 162 -3.49 6.43 3.68
N SER A 163 -4.71 6.10 3.24
CA SER A 163 -5.75 7.10 2.98
C SER A 163 -7.14 6.52 3.14
N ASP A 164 -8.08 7.33 3.58
CA ASP A 164 -9.51 6.96 3.59
C ASP A 164 -10.18 7.24 2.23
N ASP A 165 -9.42 7.79 1.26
CA ASP A 165 -9.85 7.93 -0.13
C ASP A 165 -9.01 7.04 -1.04
N ARG A 166 -9.65 6.01 -1.59
CA ARG A 166 -9.03 5.07 -2.54
C ARG A 166 -8.43 5.77 -3.76
N SER A 167 -9.08 6.84 -4.25
CA SER A 167 -8.62 7.59 -5.43
C SER A 167 -7.38 8.44 -5.15
N ALA A 168 -7.10 8.75 -3.88
CA ALA A 168 -5.85 9.40 -3.50
C ALA A 168 -4.63 8.47 -3.62
N LEU A 169 -4.84 7.15 -3.58
CA LEU A 169 -3.78 6.15 -3.67
C LEU A 169 -3.60 5.57 -5.08
N ILE A 170 -4.66 5.55 -5.88
CA ILE A 170 -4.70 4.93 -7.22
C ILE A 170 -4.90 6.03 -8.26
N ARG A 171 -3.98 6.14 -9.22
CA ARG A 171 -4.12 7.13 -10.29
C ARG A 171 -5.12 6.63 -11.34
N PRO A 172 -5.86 7.53 -12.02
CA PRO A 172 -6.81 7.13 -13.06
C PRO A 172 -6.22 6.30 -14.20
N CYS A 173 -4.92 6.46 -14.48
CA CYS A 173 -4.22 5.71 -15.52
C CYS A 173 -3.66 4.36 -15.04
N ASP A 174 -3.72 4.06 -13.74
CA ASP A 174 -3.22 2.79 -13.21
C ASP A 174 -4.20 1.66 -13.57
N ARG A 175 -3.65 0.52 -14.00
CA ARG A 175 -4.44 -0.64 -14.41
C ARG A 175 -4.54 -1.63 -13.26
N ARG A 176 -5.77 -1.99 -12.88
CA ARG A 176 -6.02 -3.11 -11.96
C ARG A 176 -5.66 -4.44 -12.64
N LEU A 177 -4.76 -5.20 -12.04
CA LEU A 177 -4.32 -6.49 -12.58
C LEU A 177 -5.06 -7.66 -11.95
N ALA A 178 -5.24 -7.60 -10.63
CA ALA A 178 -5.85 -8.66 -9.87
C ALA A 178 -6.44 -8.15 -8.56
N ALA A 179 -7.39 -8.87 -7.98
CA ALA A 179 -7.96 -8.58 -6.68
C ALA A 179 -8.60 -9.80 -6.02
N LEU A 180 -8.53 -9.80 -4.69
CA LEU A 180 -9.30 -10.61 -3.76
C LEU A 180 -10.15 -9.63 -2.97
N GLU A 181 -11.48 -9.72 -3.07
CA GLU A 181 -12.39 -8.80 -2.40
C GLU A 181 -13.47 -9.58 -1.68
N LEU A 182 -13.87 -9.16 -0.49
CA LEU A 182 -15.03 -9.74 0.16
C LEU A 182 -16.32 -9.34 -0.58
N SER A 183 -17.26 -10.27 -0.68
CA SER A 183 -18.60 -9.97 -1.16
C SER A 183 -19.33 -9.06 -0.15
N PRO A 184 -20.12 -8.07 -0.61
CA PRO A 184 -20.85 -7.21 0.31
C PRO A 184 -21.75 -8.03 1.24
N GLY A 185 -21.83 -7.64 2.51
CA GLY A 185 -22.68 -8.30 3.51
C GLY A 185 -22.18 -9.65 4.03
N HIS A 186 -21.01 -10.13 3.59
CA HIS A 186 -20.44 -11.37 4.13
C HIS A 186 -19.68 -11.10 5.44
N PRO A 187 -19.77 -12.01 6.43
CA PRO A 187 -19.03 -11.88 7.68
C PRO A 187 -17.53 -11.99 7.41
N VAL A 188 -16.70 -11.24 8.14
CA VAL A 188 -15.23 -11.33 8.00
C VAL A 188 -14.62 -12.39 8.94
N GLN A 189 -15.36 -13.46 9.21
CA GLN A 189 -14.90 -14.50 10.13
C GLN A 189 -13.78 -15.31 9.46
N ASP A 190 -12.71 -15.56 10.21
CA ASP A 190 -11.52 -16.31 9.76
C ASP A 190 -10.77 -15.72 8.54
N GLY A 191 -11.06 -14.47 8.20
CA GLY A 191 -10.40 -13.72 7.14
C GLY A 191 -9.07 -13.07 7.57
N PRO A 192 -8.37 -12.40 6.64
CA PRO A 192 -7.16 -11.66 6.96
C PRO A 192 -7.45 -10.47 7.88
N SER A 193 -6.59 -10.28 8.88
CA SER A 193 -6.61 -9.14 9.79
C SER A 193 -5.43 -8.20 9.54
N LEU A 194 -5.49 -6.99 10.10
CA LEU A 194 -4.39 -6.04 10.07
C LEU A 194 -3.11 -6.60 10.71
N ASP A 195 -3.23 -7.37 11.78
CA ASP A 195 -2.14 -8.07 12.45
C ASP A 195 -1.55 -9.20 11.58
N ALA A 196 -2.40 -9.94 10.86
CA ALA A 196 -1.95 -10.92 9.87
C ALA A 196 -1.16 -10.26 8.73
N LEU A 197 -1.63 -9.11 8.23
CA LEU A 197 -0.88 -8.33 7.25
C LEU A 197 0.44 -7.83 7.82
N ALA A 198 0.48 -7.31 9.04
CA ALA A 198 1.74 -6.90 9.66
C ALA A 198 2.76 -8.04 9.75
N LYS A 199 2.31 -9.27 10.06
CA LYS A 199 3.17 -10.47 10.02
C LYS A 199 3.71 -10.74 8.60
N LEU A 200 2.86 -10.66 7.58
CA LEU A 200 3.27 -10.82 6.19
C LEU A 200 4.29 -9.73 5.78
N LEU A 201 4.05 -8.46 6.11
CA LEU A 201 4.97 -7.36 5.79
C LEU A 201 6.32 -7.52 6.48
N ASP A 202 6.35 -8.03 7.71
CA ASP A 202 7.59 -8.34 8.45
C ASP A 202 8.38 -9.48 7.78
N ILE A 203 7.71 -10.54 7.34
CA ILE A 203 8.34 -11.63 6.57
C ILE A 203 8.94 -11.07 5.27
N ILE A 204 8.17 -10.29 4.51
CA ILE A 204 8.62 -9.67 3.26
C ILE A 204 9.83 -8.76 3.53
N GLN A 205 9.78 -7.93 4.57
CA GLN A 205 10.87 -7.02 4.89
C GLN A 205 12.18 -7.75 5.23
N ARG A 206 12.12 -8.84 5.99
CA ARG A 206 13.32 -9.67 6.29
C ARG A 206 13.93 -10.30 5.04
N ARG A 207 13.15 -10.45 3.97
CA ARG A 207 13.57 -11.12 2.72
C ARG A 207 14.00 -10.17 1.61
N VAL A 208 13.73 -8.86 1.73
CA VAL A 208 13.95 -7.88 0.64
C VAL A 208 15.39 -7.84 0.11
N VAL A 209 16.39 -8.04 0.98
CA VAL A 209 17.83 -8.01 0.63
C VAL A 209 18.18 -9.07 -0.42
N ARG A 210 17.43 -10.18 -0.50
CA ARG A 210 17.68 -11.26 -1.49
C ARG A 210 17.35 -10.86 -2.92
N TYR A 211 16.69 -9.72 -3.11
CA TYR A 211 16.02 -9.39 -4.36
C TYR A 211 16.54 -8.12 -5.05
N GLU A 212 17.59 -7.46 -4.56
CA GLU A 212 18.05 -6.14 -5.05
C GLU A 212 18.44 -6.01 -6.54
N LEU A 213 18.48 -7.09 -7.33
CA LEU A 213 19.28 -7.08 -8.55
C LEU A 213 18.77 -6.27 -9.76
N PHE A 214 17.47 -6.08 -10.06
CA PHE A 214 17.08 -5.43 -11.34
C PHE A 214 15.69 -4.76 -11.41
N GLY A 215 15.25 -3.99 -10.40
CA GLY A 215 13.96 -3.26 -10.48
C GLY A 215 12.69 -4.14 -10.51
N ARG A 216 12.85 -5.46 -10.41
CA ARG A 216 11.79 -6.48 -10.42
C ARG A 216 11.12 -6.68 -9.05
N ASN A 217 11.56 -5.97 -8.02
CA ASN A 217 11.12 -6.16 -6.65
C ASN A 217 9.70 -5.67 -6.38
N CYS A 218 9.20 -4.78 -7.23
CA CYS A 218 7.82 -4.35 -7.19
C CYS A 218 6.84 -5.46 -7.65
N PHE A 219 7.27 -6.36 -8.55
CA PHE A 219 6.51 -7.56 -8.93
C PHE A 219 6.51 -8.56 -7.79
N TRP A 220 7.70 -8.87 -7.26
CA TRP A 220 7.86 -9.77 -6.13
C TRP A 220 7.00 -9.35 -4.94
N LEU A 221 7.07 -8.08 -4.53
CA LEU A 221 6.25 -7.55 -3.45
C LEU A 221 4.76 -7.73 -3.73
N ALA A 222 4.29 -7.28 -4.89
CA ALA A 222 2.88 -7.32 -5.23
C ALA A 222 2.34 -8.76 -5.29
N ASP A 223 3.12 -9.69 -5.84
CA ASP A 223 2.73 -11.09 -5.93
C ASP A 223 2.80 -11.79 -4.57
N LEU A 224 3.79 -11.51 -3.72
CA LEU A 224 3.83 -12.04 -2.36
C LEU A 224 2.63 -11.58 -1.53
N VAL A 225 2.26 -10.30 -1.64
CA VAL A 225 1.08 -9.77 -0.94
C VAL A 225 -0.19 -10.44 -1.45
N LEU A 226 -0.41 -10.46 -2.77
CA LEU A 226 -1.62 -10.99 -3.36
C LEU A 226 -1.73 -12.51 -3.21
N PHE A 227 -0.76 -13.28 -3.74
CA PHE A 227 -0.82 -14.74 -3.79
C PHE A 227 -0.51 -15.40 -2.45
N GLY A 228 0.31 -14.75 -1.60
CA GLY A 228 0.48 -15.16 -0.20
C GLY A 228 -0.84 -15.05 0.56
N SER A 229 -1.55 -13.91 0.43
CA SER A 229 -2.87 -13.73 1.05
C SER A 229 -3.91 -14.68 0.47
N ALA A 230 -3.88 -14.90 -0.85
CA ALA A 230 -4.76 -15.83 -1.53
C ALA A 230 -4.60 -17.25 -0.95
N LEU A 231 -3.36 -17.74 -0.84
CA LEU A 231 -3.08 -19.10 -0.39
C LEU A 231 -3.33 -19.28 1.11
N LYS A 232 -2.85 -18.35 1.96
CA LYS A 232 -3.04 -18.40 3.42
C LYS A 232 -4.52 -18.39 3.81
N PHE A 233 -5.31 -17.54 3.17
CA PHE A 233 -6.74 -17.39 3.44
C PHE A 233 -7.62 -18.02 2.36
N ARG A 234 -7.12 -19.09 1.71
CA ARG A 234 -7.79 -19.76 0.59
C ARG A 234 -9.24 -20.09 0.90
N LYS A 235 -9.54 -20.66 2.07
CA LYS A 235 -10.91 -21.05 2.44
C LYS A 235 -11.85 -19.83 2.46
N HIS A 236 -11.41 -18.73 3.08
CA HIS A 236 -12.15 -17.48 3.16
C HIS A 236 -12.41 -16.89 1.77
N TRP A 237 -11.37 -16.74 0.94
CA TRP A 237 -11.53 -16.16 -0.40
C TRP A 237 -12.38 -17.01 -1.35
N LEU A 238 -12.29 -18.34 -1.29
CA LEU A 238 -13.08 -19.22 -2.13
C LEU A 238 -14.56 -19.28 -1.71
N ALA A 239 -14.85 -19.10 -0.41
CA ALA A 239 -16.22 -19.16 0.11
C ALA A 239 -16.96 -17.82 -0.02
N GLU A 240 -16.28 -16.70 0.25
CA GLU A 240 -16.93 -15.41 0.47
C GLU A 240 -16.40 -14.32 -0.49
N GLY A 241 -15.30 -14.61 -1.19
CA GLY A 241 -14.59 -13.64 -2.02
C GLY A 241 -15.11 -13.50 -3.44
N ARG A 242 -15.10 -12.27 -3.95
CA ARG A 242 -15.06 -11.92 -5.36
C ARG A 242 -13.60 -11.83 -5.80
N ILE A 243 -13.24 -12.62 -6.78
CA ILE A 243 -11.88 -12.77 -7.27
C ILE A 243 -11.82 -12.18 -8.68
N PHE A 244 -10.87 -11.30 -8.95
CA PHE A 244 -10.68 -10.70 -10.27
C PHE A 244 -9.22 -10.80 -10.72
N PRO A 245 -8.93 -11.08 -12.00
CA PRO A 245 -9.80 -11.84 -12.90
C PRO A 245 -10.04 -13.23 -12.32
N ASP A 246 -11.26 -13.73 -12.45
CA ASP A 246 -11.73 -14.93 -11.79
C ASP A 246 -10.83 -16.13 -12.13
N GLN A 247 -10.72 -16.48 -13.42
CA GLN A 247 -10.12 -17.74 -13.85
C GLN A 247 -8.69 -17.97 -13.33
N PRO A 248 -7.69 -17.11 -13.59
CA PRO A 248 -6.30 -17.44 -13.24
C PRO A 248 -6.07 -17.54 -11.72
N ILE A 249 -6.74 -16.73 -10.92
CA ILE A 249 -6.58 -16.79 -9.47
C ILE A 249 -7.32 -18.02 -8.90
N TRP A 250 -8.50 -18.37 -9.44
CA TRP A 250 -9.18 -19.62 -9.08
C TRP A 250 -8.34 -20.85 -9.41
N GLN A 251 -7.73 -20.89 -10.59
CA GLN A 251 -6.83 -21.97 -11.01
C GLN A 251 -5.63 -22.08 -10.06
N TYR A 252 -5.01 -20.96 -9.70
CA TYR A 252 -3.92 -20.94 -8.73
C TYR A 252 -4.37 -21.45 -7.36
N LEU A 253 -5.49 -20.94 -6.84
CA LEU A 253 -6.03 -21.35 -5.55
C LEU A 253 -6.37 -22.84 -5.54
N ARG A 254 -6.75 -23.44 -6.67
CA ARG A 254 -7.00 -24.88 -6.80
C ARG A 254 -5.74 -25.73 -6.97
N GLY A 255 -4.58 -25.10 -7.15
CA GLY A 255 -3.31 -25.77 -7.45
C GLY A 255 -3.18 -26.25 -8.89
N GLU A 256 -3.99 -25.71 -9.80
CA GLU A 256 -3.99 -26.07 -11.22
C GLU A 256 -2.87 -25.35 -12.00
N ILE A 257 -2.47 -24.16 -11.55
CA ILE A 257 -1.37 -23.37 -12.09
C ILE A 257 -0.52 -22.78 -10.96
N ASP A 258 0.75 -22.48 -11.24
CA ASP A 258 1.64 -21.80 -10.29
C ASP A 258 1.45 -20.27 -10.28
N VAL A 259 2.13 -19.61 -9.34
CA VAL A 259 2.10 -18.14 -9.16
C VAL A 259 2.49 -17.40 -10.45
N LEU A 260 3.54 -17.85 -11.15
CA LEU A 260 4.03 -17.16 -12.35
C LEU A 260 3.02 -17.24 -13.49
N ALA A 261 2.41 -18.40 -13.70
CA ALA A 261 1.36 -18.59 -14.69
C ALA A 261 0.12 -17.75 -14.34
N ALA A 262 -0.27 -17.68 -13.07
CA ALA A 262 -1.39 -16.86 -12.61
C ALA A 262 -1.12 -15.37 -12.83
N THR A 263 0.02 -14.86 -12.35
CA THR A 263 0.47 -13.47 -12.55
C THR A 263 0.47 -13.10 -14.02
N THR A 264 1.04 -13.96 -14.87
CA THR A 264 1.12 -13.74 -16.31
C THR A 264 -0.28 -13.60 -16.91
N GLN A 265 -1.19 -14.52 -16.57
CA GLN A 265 -2.56 -14.48 -17.09
C GLN A 265 -3.35 -13.26 -16.60
N CYS A 266 -3.10 -12.78 -15.38
CA CYS A 266 -3.67 -11.52 -14.87
C CYS A 266 -3.11 -10.29 -15.61
N PHE A 267 -1.86 -10.36 -16.05
CA PHE A 267 -1.20 -9.25 -16.76
C PHE A 267 -1.67 -9.11 -18.21
N LEU A 268 -1.80 -10.24 -18.91
CA LEU A 268 -2.15 -10.27 -20.32
C LEU A 268 -3.58 -9.72 -20.53
N PRO A 269 -3.77 -8.70 -21.40
CA PRO A 269 -5.11 -8.24 -21.75
C PRO A 269 -6.02 -9.38 -22.25
N LEU A 270 -7.32 -9.25 -21.93
CA LEU A 270 -8.36 -10.12 -22.44
C LEU A 270 -8.34 -10.09 -23.98
N GLY A 271 -8.28 -11.27 -24.61
CA GLY A 271 -8.24 -11.40 -26.08
C GLY A 271 -6.87 -11.68 -26.70
N LEU A 272 -5.79 -11.74 -25.91
CA LEU A 272 -4.50 -12.19 -26.46
C LEU A 272 -4.54 -13.67 -26.90
N PRO A 273 -3.89 -14.01 -28.02
CA PRO A 273 -3.80 -15.38 -28.50
C PRO A 273 -3.26 -16.35 -27.42
N TRP A 274 -3.88 -17.53 -27.32
CA TRP A 274 -3.50 -18.58 -26.37
C TRP A 274 -2.01 -18.98 -26.45
N TRP A 275 -1.39 -18.90 -27.63
CA TRP A 275 0.02 -19.22 -27.82
C TRP A 275 0.97 -18.23 -27.12
N LEU A 276 0.58 -16.96 -26.93
CA LEU A 276 1.39 -16.01 -26.15
C LEU A 276 1.42 -16.41 -24.67
N ARG A 277 0.34 -17.01 -24.15
CA ARG A 277 0.33 -17.59 -22.80
C ARG A 277 1.36 -18.72 -22.69
N ILE A 278 1.51 -19.52 -23.74
CA ILE A 278 2.49 -20.61 -23.81
C ILE A 278 3.92 -20.08 -23.91
N VAL A 279 4.16 -19.02 -24.70
CA VAL A 279 5.48 -18.40 -24.81
C VAL A 279 5.92 -17.81 -23.47
N TYR A 280 5.04 -17.11 -22.76
CA TYR A 280 5.35 -16.63 -21.41
C TYR A 280 5.55 -17.77 -20.40
N ALA A 281 4.77 -18.85 -20.49
CA ALA A 281 4.98 -20.05 -19.70
C ALA A 281 6.30 -20.77 -20.04
N ALA A 282 6.77 -20.71 -21.29
CA ALA A 282 8.06 -21.27 -21.71
C ALA A 282 9.26 -20.41 -21.24
N LEU A 283 9.08 -19.09 -21.14
CA LEU A 283 10.08 -18.18 -20.56
C LEU A 283 10.38 -18.48 -19.07
N ARG A 284 9.54 -19.29 -18.40
CA ARG A 284 9.82 -19.93 -17.09
C ARG A 284 11.20 -20.60 -17.04
N GLY A 285 11.66 -21.17 -18.16
CA GLY A 285 12.96 -21.83 -18.25
C GLY A 285 14.16 -20.88 -18.32
N THR A 286 13.96 -19.64 -18.74
CA THR A 286 15.04 -18.63 -18.88
C THR A 286 15.15 -17.69 -17.68
N VAL A 287 14.08 -17.53 -16.88
CA VAL A 287 14.07 -16.67 -15.68
C VAL A 287 14.24 -17.51 -14.41
N TRP A 288 15.16 -18.49 -14.44
CA TRP A 288 15.48 -19.39 -13.32
C TRP A 288 15.84 -18.67 -12.00
N ALA A 289 16.21 -17.40 -12.06
CA ALA A 289 16.57 -16.60 -10.89
C ALA A 289 15.38 -16.25 -9.95
N PHE A 290 14.14 -16.63 -10.29
CA PHE A 290 12.96 -16.23 -9.50
C PHE A 290 11.89 -17.32 -9.49
N ASN A 291 12.04 -18.30 -8.60
CA ASN A 291 10.97 -19.25 -8.33
C ASN A 291 9.93 -18.60 -7.40
N MET A 292 9.06 -17.76 -7.98
CA MET A 292 7.97 -17.08 -7.25
C MET A 292 7.07 -18.06 -6.49
N ASP A 293 6.88 -19.26 -7.04
CA ASP A 293 6.09 -20.31 -6.41
C ASP A 293 6.74 -20.79 -5.12
N ALA A 294 8.04 -21.07 -5.15
CA ALA A 294 8.81 -21.40 -3.93
C ALA A 294 8.83 -20.24 -2.94
N GLU A 295 8.93 -18.99 -3.39
CA GLU A 295 8.90 -17.84 -2.50
C GLU A 295 7.56 -17.66 -1.80
N VAL A 296 6.44 -17.79 -2.53
CA VAL A 296 5.11 -17.75 -1.92
C VAL A 296 4.95 -18.90 -0.94
N ALA A 297 5.38 -20.11 -1.28
CA ALA A 297 5.34 -21.25 -0.37
C ALA A 297 6.16 -21.01 0.90
N ILE A 298 7.38 -20.46 0.80
CA ILE A 298 8.22 -20.13 1.96
C ILE A 298 7.54 -19.05 2.80
N VAL A 299 7.08 -17.95 2.19
CA VAL A 299 6.42 -16.85 2.91
C VAL A 299 5.17 -17.35 3.63
N VAL A 300 4.35 -18.17 2.98
CA VAL A 300 3.15 -18.76 3.58
C VAL A 300 3.51 -19.72 4.71
N SER A 301 4.57 -20.53 4.58
CA SER A 301 5.05 -21.40 5.66
C SER A 301 5.54 -20.61 6.89
N GLU A 302 6.28 -19.51 6.68
CA GLU A 302 6.68 -18.59 7.77
C GLU A 302 5.47 -17.84 8.37
N TRP A 303 4.35 -17.83 7.66
CA TRP A 303 3.07 -17.26 8.09
C TRP A 303 2.17 -18.29 8.79
N GLU A 304 2.46 -19.60 8.72
CA GLU A 304 1.66 -20.66 9.35
C GLU A 304 1.61 -20.53 10.89
N ASP A 305 2.68 -20.04 11.51
CA ASP A 305 2.73 -19.76 12.95
C ASP A 305 1.75 -18.67 13.41
N TYR A 306 1.08 -17.99 12.48
CA TYR A 306 -0.01 -17.09 12.78
C TYR A 306 -1.33 -17.85 12.92
N LEU A 307 -1.67 -18.19 14.17
CA LEU A 307 -3.04 -18.48 14.58
C LEU A 307 -3.78 -17.16 14.76
N ALA A 308 -4.96 -17.03 14.14
CA ALA A 308 -5.78 -15.84 14.25
C ALA A 308 -5.95 -15.46 15.72
N ALA A 309 -5.42 -14.31 16.12
CA ALA A 309 -5.87 -13.66 17.34
C ALA A 309 -7.27 -13.11 17.08
N ALA A 310 -8.28 -13.98 17.02
CA ALA A 310 -9.66 -13.54 17.00
C ALA A 310 -10.11 -13.33 18.45
N PRO A 311 -10.43 -12.10 18.89
CA PRO A 311 -11.46 -11.99 19.90
C PRO A 311 -12.77 -12.50 19.26
N PRO A 312 -13.46 -13.46 19.87
CA PRO A 312 -14.81 -13.81 19.44
C PRO A 312 -15.69 -12.61 19.78
N ASN A 313 -16.29 -11.95 18.77
CA ASN A 313 -17.52 -11.13 18.86
C ASN A 313 -17.67 -10.14 17.67
N TYR A 314 -17.59 -10.61 16.42
CA TYR A 314 -18.03 -9.81 15.24
C TYR A 314 -19.28 -10.39 14.57
N ALA A 315 -19.97 -11.33 15.22
CA ALA A 315 -21.24 -11.90 14.76
C ALA A 315 -22.44 -10.91 14.81
N LEU A 316 -22.22 -9.64 15.14
CA LEU A 316 -23.27 -8.62 15.30
C LEU A 316 -22.94 -7.30 14.59
N LEU A 317 -22.49 -7.36 13.34
CA LEU A 317 -22.79 -6.28 12.41
C LEU A 317 -24.15 -6.59 11.78
N GLY A 318 -25.19 -6.42 12.61
CA GLY A 318 -26.58 -6.54 12.22
C GLY A 318 -26.89 -5.55 11.09
N VAL A 319 -27.17 -6.10 9.92
CA VAL A 319 -28.03 -5.45 8.94
C VAL A 319 -29.45 -5.88 9.32
N GLU A 320 -30.12 -5.05 10.11
CA GLU A 320 -31.58 -4.92 10.02
C GLU A 320 -31.91 -3.79 9.05
#